data_AF-A0A0R0BBY1-F1
#
_entry.id   AF-A0A0R0BBY1-F1
#
_cell.length_a   1.000
_cell.length_b   1.000
_cell.length_c   1.000
_cell.angle_alpha   90.00
_cell.angle_beta   90.00
_cell.angle_gamma   90.00
#
_symmetry.space_group_name_H-M   'P 1'
#
loop_
_entity.id
_entity.type
_entity.pdbx_description
1 polymer ?
#
loop_
_entity_poly.entity_id
_entity_poly.type
_entity_poly.pdbx_seq_one_letter_code
_entity_poly.pdbx_strand_id
1 'polypeptide(L)'
;MLGVTKDYPVYANPRDRLLSLLKPSGDRASRTFRALDGINLVVPKGETVGIIGRNGAGKSTLLQILCGTVRPTSGSVSIRGRFAALLELGAGFNPDFSGRDNVYLSASLLGLSRREVDDKLQSIIDFADIGDFFDRPVKTYSSGMYVRLAFSVAIHTEPDVLIIDEALSVGDIRFQMKCLARIEQIRARGATILFVSHSLEQVKRFCQTALWLEGGKVKLHGEASFVADRFRDYELGKDLAVAQDAEVRQAPAPGSIPAHLETVALSTDMLAPFEPLTVDISYTVGDEVVDGLLLGVAIKGMDGLHIFGPNTYLERVVIPTSRGSHRVSYCIPSMTLLTGSYRVDVGLFTDKGLVCLDYLSEASVFTVAAPYFSEGVVYIPHEWKVHDPDAA
;
A
#
# COMPACT_ATOMS: atom_id res chain seq x y z
N MET A 1 1.80 21.69 8.80
CA MET A 1 0.68 22.34 8.09
C MET A 1 -0.27 22.94 9.11
N LEU A 2 -0.71 24.17 8.89
CA LEU A 2 -1.60 24.90 9.81
C LEU A 2 -2.79 25.46 9.01
N GLY A 3 -4.00 24.98 9.34
CA GLY A 3 -5.28 25.44 8.81
C GLY A 3 -5.38 25.40 7.28
N VAL A 4 -4.82 24.38 6.64
CA VAL A 4 -4.73 24.33 5.18
C VAL A 4 -6.07 24.00 4.54
N THR A 5 -6.56 24.91 3.71
CA THR A 5 -7.80 24.73 2.91
C THR A 5 -7.48 24.86 1.43
N LYS A 6 -8.18 24.07 0.61
CA LYS A 6 -8.10 24.14 -0.85
C LYS A 6 -9.48 24.10 -1.47
N ASP A 7 -9.82 25.19 -2.14
CA ASP A 7 -11.04 25.34 -2.92
C ASP A 7 -10.70 25.38 -4.42
N TYR A 8 -11.44 24.60 -5.22
CA TYR A 8 -11.39 24.61 -6.67
C TYR A 8 -12.68 25.24 -7.22
N PRO A 9 -12.57 26.23 -8.14
CA PRO A 9 -13.75 26.78 -8.79
C PRO A 9 -14.32 25.76 -9.78
N VAL A 10 -15.62 25.50 -9.68
CA VAL A 10 -16.38 24.63 -10.60
C VAL A 10 -17.22 25.51 -11.50
N TYR A 11 -17.06 25.31 -12.81
CA TYR A 11 -17.80 26.00 -13.85
C TYR A 11 -18.66 24.99 -14.59
N ALA A 12 -19.92 25.32 -14.85
CA ALA A 12 -20.82 24.44 -15.60
C ALA A 12 -20.37 24.29 -17.05
N ASN A 13 -19.91 25.39 -17.67
CA ASN A 13 -19.42 25.40 -19.05
C ASN A 13 -18.13 26.22 -19.23
N PRO A 14 -17.31 25.96 -20.27
CA PRO A 14 -16.10 26.73 -20.55
C PRO A 14 -16.33 28.24 -20.78
N ARG A 15 -17.51 28.63 -21.30
CA ARG A 15 -17.89 30.04 -21.49
C ARG A 15 -18.04 30.77 -20.16
N ASP A 16 -18.53 30.11 -19.12
CA ASP A 16 -18.69 30.69 -17.78
C ASP A 16 -17.33 30.97 -17.13
N ARG A 17 -16.34 30.12 -17.40
CA ARG A 17 -14.95 30.35 -16.98
C ARG A 17 -14.38 31.62 -17.61
N LEU A 18 -14.59 31.83 -18.92
CA LEU A 18 -14.13 33.03 -19.62
C LEU A 18 -14.82 34.30 -19.11
N LEU A 19 -16.15 34.24 -18.95
CA LEU A 19 -16.94 35.36 -18.41
C LEU A 19 -16.53 35.71 -16.97
N SER A 20 -16.11 34.73 -16.17
CA SER A 20 -15.66 34.94 -14.78
C SER A 20 -14.33 35.72 -14.67
N LEU A 21 -13.55 35.81 -15.75
CA LEU A 21 -12.32 36.62 -15.81
C LEU A 21 -12.62 38.11 -16.04
N LEU A 22 -13.79 38.44 -16.61
CA LEU A 22 -14.21 39.81 -16.93
C LEU A 22 -15.06 40.45 -15.83
N LYS A 23 -15.53 39.67 -14.84
CA LYS A 23 -16.31 40.18 -13.72
C LYS A 23 -15.41 40.70 -12.59
N PRO A 24 -15.76 41.81 -11.91
CA PRO A 24 -15.06 42.28 -10.71
C PRO A 24 -15.00 41.18 -9.65
N SER A 25 -13.91 41.13 -8.89
CA SER A 25 -13.48 40.01 -8.03
C SER A 25 -14.44 39.56 -6.92
N GLY A 26 -15.65 40.12 -6.82
CA GLY A 26 -16.65 39.81 -5.78
C GLY A 26 -17.89 39.03 -6.24
N ASP A 27 -18.16 38.90 -7.54
CA ASP A 27 -19.42 38.30 -8.03
C ASP A 27 -19.19 37.04 -8.89
N ARG A 28 -18.46 36.08 -8.31
CA ARG A 28 -18.21 34.77 -8.91
C ARG A 28 -19.28 33.78 -8.45
N ALA A 29 -20.36 33.70 -9.23
CA ALA A 29 -21.32 32.60 -9.18
C ALA A 29 -20.72 31.26 -9.69
N SER A 30 -19.48 30.94 -9.33
CA SER A 30 -18.89 29.62 -9.51
C SER A 30 -19.15 28.82 -8.24
N ARG A 31 -19.75 27.63 -8.36
CA ARG A 31 -19.78 26.68 -7.23
C ARG A 31 -18.33 26.34 -6.89
N THR A 32 -17.95 26.37 -5.62
CA THR A 32 -16.59 25.98 -5.19
C THR A 32 -16.62 24.55 -4.67
N PHE A 33 -15.74 23.70 -5.17
CA PHE A 33 -15.48 22.39 -4.60
C PHE A 33 -14.34 22.50 -3.60
N ARG A 34 -14.64 22.24 -2.32
CA ARG A 34 -13.64 22.21 -1.26
C ARG A 34 -12.98 20.84 -1.20
N ALA A 35 -11.73 20.76 -1.63
CA ALA A 35 -10.96 19.53 -1.63
C ALA A 35 -10.26 19.27 -0.29
N LEU A 36 -9.85 20.33 0.42
CA LEU A 36 -9.30 20.27 1.78
C LEU A 36 -9.93 21.39 2.62
N ASP A 37 -10.25 21.10 3.88
CA ASP A 37 -10.93 22.02 4.80
C ASP A 37 -10.20 22.07 6.14
N GLY A 38 -9.30 23.04 6.31
CA GLY A 38 -8.65 23.33 7.58
C GLY A 38 -7.71 22.24 8.11
N ILE A 39 -6.91 21.61 7.24
CA ILE A 39 -5.98 20.54 7.62
C ILE A 39 -4.88 21.08 8.56
N ASN A 40 -4.79 20.47 9.75
CA ASN A 40 -3.69 20.62 10.68
C ASN A 40 -2.92 19.31 10.76
N LEU A 41 -1.64 19.34 10.41
CA LEU A 41 -0.79 18.15 10.37
C LEU A 41 0.63 18.52 10.78
N VAL A 42 1.17 17.78 11.74
CA VAL A 42 2.57 17.85 12.16
C VAL A 42 3.14 16.45 12.03
N VAL A 43 4.20 16.32 11.24
CA VAL A 43 4.92 15.06 11.05
C VAL A 43 6.34 15.24 11.60
N PRO A 44 6.69 14.54 12.69
CA PRO A 44 8.04 14.50 13.24
C PRO A 44 9.08 13.97 12.24
N LYS A 45 10.34 14.39 12.43
CA LYS A 45 11.45 13.88 11.62
C LYS A 45 11.66 12.39 11.88
N GLY A 46 11.83 11.61 10.81
CA GLY A 46 12.13 10.19 10.88
C GLY A 46 10.90 9.30 11.07
N GLU A 47 9.70 9.89 11.07
CA GLU A 47 8.45 9.17 11.15
C GLU A 47 7.95 8.77 9.76
N THR A 48 7.42 7.56 9.64
CA THR A 48 6.66 7.08 8.49
C THR A 48 5.17 7.19 8.82
N VAL A 49 4.48 8.07 8.11
CA VAL A 49 3.04 8.35 8.31
C VAL A 49 2.24 7.83 7.12
N GLY A 50 1.28 6.96 7.38
CA GLY A 50 0.31 6.50 6.39
C GLY A 50 -0.77 7.55 6.11
N ILE A 51 -1.21 7.73 4.87
CA ILE A 51 -2.36 8.56 4.53
C ILE A 51 -3.44 7.67 3.91
N ILE A 52 -4.55 7.52 4.61
CA ILE A 52 -5.67 6.65 4.22
C ILE A 52 -6.96 7.45 4.04
N GLY A 53 -7.88 6.91 3.23
CA GLY A 53 -9.19 7.49 2.98
C GLY A 53 -9.74 7.11 1.61
N ARG A 54 -11.05 7.27 1.41
CA ARG A 54 -11.74 6.98 0.15
C ARG A 54 -11.20 7.79 -1.03
N ASN A 55 -11.57 7.38 -2.24
CA ASN A 55 -11.39 8.20 -3.43
C ASN A 55 -12.17 9.52 -3.27
N GLY A 56 -11.55 10.63 -3.65
CA GLY A 56 -12.11 11.96 -3.42
C GLY A 56 -11.99 12.51 -1.99
N ALA A 57 -11.34 11.79 -1.06
CA ALA A 57 -11.15 12.29 0.31
C ALA A 57 -10.17 13.48 0.45
N GLY A 58 -9.43 13.81 -0.63
CA GLY A 58 -8.46 14.91 -0.65
C GLY A 58 -6.99 14.48 -0.57
N LYS A 59 -6.68 13.17 -0.59
CA LYS A 59 -5.30 12.64 -0.53
C LYS A 59 -4.38 13.28 -1.59
N SER A 60 -4.73 13.16 -2.87
CA SER A 60 -3.92 13.71 -3.97
C SER A 60 -3.77 15.23 -3.89
N THR A 61 -4.80 15.96 -3.45
CA THR A 61 -4.71 17.41 -3.23
C THR A 61 -3.77 17.77 -2.08
N LEU A 62 -3.81 17.01 -0.98
CA LEU A 62 -2.88 17.15 0.15
C LEU A 62 -1.44 16.95 -0.33
N LEU A 63 -1.22 15.88 -1.08
CA LEU A 63 0.07 15.55 -1.66
C LEU A 63 0.58 16.61 -2.63
N GLN A 64 -0.24 17.10 -3.56
CA GLN A 64 0.11 18.21 -4.47
C GLN A 64 0.49 19.49 -3.72
N ILE A 65 -0.19 19.79 -2.61
CA ILE A 65 0.15 20.94 -1.76
C ILE A 65 1.49 20.73 -1.04
N LEU A 66 1.75 19.52 -0.54
CA LEU A 66 3.04 19.18 0.07
C LEU A 66 4.18 19.26 -0.96
N CYS A 67 3.95 18.81 -2.20
CA CYS A 67 4.90 18.93 -3.30
C CYS A 67 5.07 20.35 -3.84
N GLY A 68 4.21 21.30 -3.42
CA GLY A 68 4.22 22.67 -3.93
C GLY A 68 3.72 22.84 -5.37
N THR A 69 3.21 21.79 -6.01
CA THR A 69 2.60 21.88 -7.35
C THR A 69 1.28 22.64 -7.32
N VAL A 70 0.60 22.62 -6.18
CA VAL A 70 -0.63 23.39 -5.93
C VAL A 70 -0.47 24.23 -4.68
N ARG A 71 -0.76 25.54 -4.78
CA ARG A 71 -0.83 26.40 -3.60
C ARG A 71 -2.14 26.21 -2.84
N PRO A 72 -2.12 26.24 -1.49
CA PRO A 72 -3.33 26.24 -0.69
C PRO A 72 -4.13 27.53 -0.95
N THR A 73 -5.46 27.47 -0.79
CA THR A 73 -6.32 28.66 -0.85
C THR A 73 -6.15 29.51 0.41
N SER A 74 -6.01 28.85 1.58
CA SER A 74 -5.67 29.49 2.85
C SER A 74 -4.88 28.52 3.74
N GLY A 75 -4.29 29.06 4.81
CA GLY A 75 -3.40 28.31 5.70
C GLY A 75 -1.95 28.33 5.22
N SER A 76 -1.09 27.54 5.88
CA SER A 76 0.35 27.50 5.57
C SER A 76 0.95 26.10 5.65
N VAL A 77 1.98 25.91 4.82
CA VAL A 77 2.77 24.67 4.72
C VAL A 77 4.23 25.04 4.87
N SER A 78 4.94 24.30 5.71
CA SER A 78 6.38 24.43 5.90
C SER A 78 6.97 23.03 5.94
N ILE A 79 7.99 22.81 5.13
CA ILE A 79 8.75 21.57 5.02
C ILE A 79 10.21 21.95 5.21
N ARG A 80 10.95 21.17 6.01
CA ARG A 80 12.38 21.39 6.27
C ARG A 80 13.17 20.22 5.72
N GLY A 81 14.21 20.52 4.95
CA GLY A 81 15.06 19.53 4.30
C GLY A 81 14.74 19.33 2.82
N ARG A 82 15.53 18.51 2.14
CA ARG A 82 15.31 18.11 0.76
C ARG A 82 14.07 17.21 0.68
N PHE A 83 13.22 17.52 -0.28
CA PHE A 83 11.94 16.88 -0.46
C PHE A 83 11.93 16.14 -1.79
N ALA A 84 11.56 14.87 -1.77
CA ALA A 84 11.33 14.08 -2.98
C ALA A 84 9.94 13.46 -2.90
N ALA A 85 9.22 13.52 -4.01
CA ALA A 85 7.93 12.87 -4.14
C ALA A 85 7.98 11.90 -5.32
N LEU A 86 7.57 10.66 -5.08
CA LEU A 86 7.34 9.65 -6.11
C LEU A 86 5.93 9.79 -6.72
N LEU A 87 5.37 10.99 -6.61
CA LEU A 87 4.11 11.41 -7.21
C LEU A 87 4.41 11.81 -8.64
N GLU A 88 3.63 11.29 -9.59
CA GLU A 88 3.79 11.63 -11.01
C GLU A 88 5.23 11.37 -11.48
N LEU A 89 5.78 10.18 -11.19
CA LEU A 89 7.15 9.78 -11.54
C LEU A 89 7.48 10.17 -13.00
N GLY A 90 8.56 10.92 -13.17
CA GLY A 90 8.99 11.46 -14.45
C GLY A 90 8.37 12.81 -14.82
N ALA A 91 7.59 13.43 -13.93
CA ALA A 91 7.23 14.83 -14.04
C ALA A 91 8.52 15.69 -14.16
N GLY A 92 8.68 16.35 -15.30
CA GLY A 92 9.90 17.09 -15.63
C GLY A 92 10.86 16.37 -16.58
N PHE A 93 10.57 15.13 -16.98
CA PHE A 93 11.28 14.53 -18.11
C PHE A 93 10.85 15.19 -19.42
N ASN A 94 11.82 15.45 -20.28
CA ASN A 94 11.62 15.83 -21.66
C ASN A 94 11.69 14.58 -22.56
N PRO A 95 10.61 14.23 -23.29
CA PRO A 95 10.58 13.04 -24.13
C PRO A 95 11.65 13.01 -25.24
N ASP A 96 12.11 14.17 -25.70
CA ASP A 96 13.13 14.28 -26.75
C ASP A 96 14.56 14.17 -26.20
N PHE A 97 14.74 14.30 -24.89
CA PHE A 97 16.05 14.19 -24.24
C PHE A 97 16.42 12.73 -23.97
N SER A 98 17.72 12.46 -23.95
CA SER A 98 18.22 11.14 -23.54
C SER A 98 17.88 10.86 -22.07
N GLY A 99 17.97 9.59 -21.65
CA GLY A 99 17.88 9.25 -20.23
C GLY A 99 18.90 10.01 -19.39
N ARG A 100 20.14 10.13 -19.88
CA ARG A 100 21.20 10.93 -19.25
C ARG A 100 20.80 12.38 -19.05
N ASP A 101 20.34 13.05 -20.10
CA ASP A 101 19.94 14.46 -20.02
C ASP A 101 18.75 14.66 -19.06
N ASN A 102 17.82 13.71 -19.05
CA ASN A 102 16.70 13.69 -18.12
C ASN A 102 17.12 13.46 -16.67
N VAL A 103 18.14 12.65 -16.40
CA VAL A 103 18.73 12.50 -15.06
C VAL A 103 19.25 13.85 -14.56
N TYR A 104 20.06 14.56 -15.37
CA TYR A 104 20.58 15.87 -14.96
C TYR A 104 19.47 16.90 -14.75
N LEU A 105 18.49 16.95 -15.66
CA LEU A 105 17.35 17.88 -15.55
C LEU A 105 16.53 17.61 -14.28
N SER A 106 16.08 16.37 -14.09
CA SER A 106 15.22 15.99 -12.96
C SER A 106 15.95 16.10 -11.62
N ALA A 107 17.20 15.65 -11.54
CA ALA A 107 18.00 15.78 -10.33
C ALA A 107 18.24 17.25 -9.93
N SER A 108 18.45 18.13 -10.91
CA SER A 108 18.58 19.58 -10.65
C SER A 108 17.28 20.19 -10.12
N LEU A 109 16.12 19.76 -10.64
CA LEU A 109 14.81 20.18 -10.12
C LEU A 109 14.57 19.70 -8.68
N LEU A 110 15.14 18.55 -8.31
CA LEU A 110 15.10 18.01 -6.95
C LEU A 110 16.21 18.57 -6.04
N GLY A 111 16.98 19.55 -6.51
CA GLY A 111 17.95 20.29 -5.71
C GLY A 111 19.34 19.66 -5.61
N LEU A 112 19.71 18.73 -6.51
CA LEU A 112 21.10 18.28 -6.64
C LEU A 112 21.92 19.25 -7.48
N SER A 113 23.14 19.52 -7.05
CA SER A 113 24.16 20.16 -7.87
C SER A 113 24.66 19.20 -8.95
N ARG A 114 25.18 19.74 -10.06
CA ARG A 114 25.73 18.92 -11.14
C ARG A 114 26.80 17.93 -10.66
N ARG A 115 27.66 18.35 -9.73
CA ARG A 115 28.68 17.49 -9.12
C ARG A 115 28.06 16.31 -8.35
N GLU A 116 27.03 16.57 -7.55
CA GLU A 116 26.31 15.48 -6.85
C GLU A 116 25.65 14.50 -7.82
N VAL A 117 25.16 14.99 -8.97
CA VAL A 117 24.63 14.12 -10.02
C VAL A 117 25.75 13.26 -10.62
N ASP A 118 26.90 13.85 -10.95
CA ASP A 118 28.05 13.13 -11.49
C ASP A 118 28.51 12.02 -10.53
N ASP A 119 28.59 12.32 -9.22
CA ASP A 119 28.99 11.37 -8.18
C ASP A 119 28.00 10.20 -8.01
N LYS A 120 26.73 10.38 -8.40
CA LYS A 120 25.65 9.39 -8.23
C LYS A 120 25.18 8.76 -9.55
N LEU A 121 25.68 9.24 -10.69
CA LEU A 121 25.18 8.89 -12.01
C LEU A 121 25.23 7.38 -12.27
N GLN A 122 26.36 6.75 -11.92
CA GLN A 122 26.50 5.31 -12.11
C GLN A 122 25.50 4.51 -11.26
N SER A 123 25.32 4.88 -9.98
CA SER A 123 24.32 4.23 -9.11
C SER A 123 22.90 4.40 -9.63
N ILE A 124 22.57 5.55 -10.23
CA ILE A 124 21.27 5.80 -10.86
C ILE A 124 21.07 4.87 -12.07
N ILE A 125 22.10 4.72 -12.91
CA ILE A 125 22.08 3.84 -14.09
C ILE A 125 21.91 2.37 -13.65
N ASP A 126 22.73 1.92 -12.70
CA ASP A 126 22.74 0.54 -12.21
C ASP A 126 21.42 0.17 -11.53
N PHE A 127 20.82 1.12 -10.80
CA PHE A 127 19.53 0.89 -10.14
C PHE A 127 18.37 0.87 -11.15
N ALA A 128 18.36 1.80 -12.11
CA ALA A 128 17.34 1.85 -13.15
C ALA A 128 17.37 0.58 -14.01
N ASP A 129 18.57 0.07 -14.31
CA ASP A 129 18.81 -1.19 -15.03
C ASP A 129 17.97 -1.27 -16.32
N ILE A 130 18.17 -0.25 -17.16
CA ILE A 130 17.55 -0.05 -18.48
C ILE A 130 18.55 -0.27 -19.64
N GLY A 131 19.79 -0.69 -19.33
CA GLY A 131 20.83 -1.02 -20.30
C GLY A 131 21.15 0.10 -21.30
N ASP A 132 21.40 -0.27 -22.55
CA ASP A 132 21.81 0.62 -23.66
C ASP A 132 20.77 1.69 -24.03
N PHE A 133 19.55 1.62 -23.47
CA PHE A 133 18.54 2.64 -23.68
C PHE A 133 18.83 3.93 -22.90
N PHE A 134 19.72 3.89 -21.90
CA PHE A 134 20.03 5.06 -21.06
C PHE A 134 20.44 6.30 -21.88
N ASP A 135 21.21 6.13 -22.94
CA ASP A 135 21.64 7.23 -23.82
C ASP A 135 20.69 7.49 -24.99
N ARG A 136 19.53 6.82 -25.06
CA ARG A 136 18.49 7.03 -26.07
C ARG A 136 17.40 8.00 -25.57
N PRO A 137 16.69 8.70 -26.49
CA PRO A 137 15.57 9.56 -26.13
C PRO A 137 14.49 8.83 -25.33
N VAL A 138 14.00 9.45 -24.25
CA VAL A 138 13.04 8.83 -23.33
C VAL A 138 11.71 8.46 -24.00
N LYS A 139 11.31 9.15 -25.08
CA LYS A 139 10.13 8.78 -25.89
C LYS A 139 10.19 7.37 -26.49
N THR A 140 11.38 6.76 -26.58
CA THR A 140 11.53 5.38 -27.07
C THR A 140 11.46 4.34 -25.95
N TYR A 141 11.24 4.75 -24.70
CA TYR A 141 11.25 3.86 -23.55
C TYR A 141 9.90 3.15 -23.44
N SER A 142 9.90 1.93 -22.90
CA SER A 142 8.68 1.35 -22.37
C SER A 142 8.23 2.14 -21.12
N SER A 143 6.95 2.03 -20.76
CA SER A 143 6.43 2.61 -19.52
C SER A 143 7.21 2.15 -18.29
N GLY A 144 7.62 0.87 -18.24
CA GLY A 144 8.46 0.32 -17.17
C GLY A 144 9.83 0.99 -17.10
N MET A 145 10.55 1.12 -18.21
CA MET A 145 11.86 1.78 -18.24
C MET A 145 11.77 3.25 -17.82
N TYR A 146 10.73 3.94 -18.27
CA TYR A 146 10.45 5.33 -17.90
C TYR A 146 10.33 5.49 -16.38
N VAL A 147 9.48 4.67 -15.76
CA VAL A 147 9.25 4.72 -14.31
C VAL A 147 10.49 4.27 -13.54
N ARG A 148 11.21 3.24 -14.00
CA ARG A 148 12.44 2.77 -13.36
C ARG A 148 13.50 3.87 -13.29
N LEU A 149 13.71 4.61 -14.39
CA LEU A 149 14.65 5.73 -14.41
C LEU A 149 14.18 6.88 -13.51
N ALA A 150 12.91 7.28 -13.62
CA ALA A 150 12.34 8.35 -12.81
C ALA A 150 12.45 8.06 -11.30
N PHE A 151 12.10 6.83 -10.90
CA PHE A 151 12.23 6.38 -9.52
C PHE A 151 13.69 6.40 -9.09
N SER A 152 14.59 5.85 -9.91
CA SER A 152 16.03 5.80 -9.64
C SER A 152 16.62 7.18 -9.37
N VAL A 153 16.25 8.20 -10.14
CA VAL A 153 16.68 9.58 -9.88
C VAL A 153 16.18 10.05 -8.52
N ALA A 154 14.88 9.91 -8.25
CA ALA A 154 14.25 10.43 -7.04
C ALA A 154 14.86 9.85 -5.75
N ILE A 155 15.04 8.52 -5.66
CA ILE A 155 15.61 7.86 -4.47
C ILE A 155 17.13 8.09 -4.28
N HIS A 156 17.85 8.48 -5.32
CA HIS A 156 19.28 8.83 -5.22
C HIS A 156 19.52 10.29 -4.83
N THR A 157 18.47 11.12 -4.76
CA THR A 157 18.58 12.48 -4.20
C THR A 157 18.85 12.53 -2.70
N GLU A 158 18.72 11.38 -2.01
CA GLU A 158 18.87 11.27 -0.55
C GLU A 158 18.00 12.30 0.19
N PRO A 159 16.66 12.18 0.04
CA PRO A 159 15.73 13.16 0.57
C PRO A 159 15.60 13.06 2.11
N ASP A 160 15.35 14.20 2.75
CA ASP A 160 14.97 14.26 4.16
C ASP A 160 13.48 13.92 4.36
N VAL A 161 12.66 14.19 3.33
CA VAL A 161 11.23 13.87 3.28
C VAL A 161 10.91 13.16 1.96
N LEU A 162 10.39 11.94 2.04
CA LEU A 162 10.00 11.12 0.89
C LEU A 162 8.49 10.88 0.88
N ILE A 163 7.82 11.23 -0.21
CA ILE A 163 6.43 10.84 -0.45
C ILE A 163 6.37 9.64 -1.39
N ILE A 164 5.60 8.64 -1.00
CA ILE A 164 5.35 7.42 -1.76
C ILE A 164 3.85 7.33 -1.98
N ASP A 165 3.39 7.46 -3.22
CA ASP A 165 1.96 7.40 -3.57
C ASP A 165 1.69 6.24 -4.50
N GLU A 166 1.29 5.09 -3.94
CA GLU A 166 0.94 3.85 -4.68
C GLU A 166 2.00 3.35 -5.69
N ALA A 167 3.14 4.05 -5.78
CA ALA A 167 4.18 3.90 -6.77
C ALA A 167 5.08 2.70 -6.47
N LEU A 168 4.97 2.11 -5.27
CA LEU A 168 5.61 0.84 -4.95
C LEU A 168 5.09 -0.30 -5.82
N SER A 169 3.90 -0.17 -6.41
CA SER A 169 3.31 -1.18 -7.28
C SER A 169 3.73 -1.04 -8.74
N VAL A 170 4.63 -0.11 -9.08
CA VAL A 170 5.04 0.15 -10.47
C VAL A 170 6.36 -0.53 -10.79
N GLY A 171 6.42 -1.21 -11.94
CA GLY A 171 7.54 -2.05 -12.35
C GLY A 171 7.31 -3.53 -12.00
N ASP A 172 8.26 -4.39 -12.38
CA ASP A 172 8.24 -5.80 -12.03
C ASP A 172 8.58 -6.03 -10.55
N ILE A 173 8.23 -7.22 -10.03
CA ILE A 173 8.45 -7.60 -8.63
C ILE A 173 9.91 -7.43 -8.19
N ARG A 174 10.88 -7.71 -9.06
CA ARG A 174 12.31 -7.56 -8.72
C ARG A 174 12.67 -6.09 -8.54
N PHE A 175 12.14 -5.21 -9.39
CA PHE A 175 12.30 -3.77 -9.22
C PHE A 175 11.61 -3.26 -7.95
N GLN A 176 10.40 -3.75 -7.63
CA GLN A 176 9.71 -3.38 -6.39
C GLN A 176 10.52 -3.74 -5.13
N MET A 177 11.12 -4.94 -5.08
CA MET A 177 12.04 -5.32 -4.00
C MET A 177 13.25 -4.38 -3.91
N LYS A 178 13.89 -4.05 -5.04
CA LYS A 178 15.00 -3.06 -5.08
C LYS A 178 14.55 -1.70 -4.52
N CYS A 179 13.37 -1.22 -4.92
CA CYS A 179 12.78 0.04 -4.44
C CYS A 179 12.57 0.03 -2.94
N LEU A 180 11.96 -1.03 -2.40
CA LEU A 180 11.65 -1.12 -0.99
C LEU A 180 12.89 -1.24 -0.12
N ALA A 181 13.86 -2.06 -0.53
CA ALA A 181 15.17 -2.14 0.14
C ALA A 181 15.84 -0.76 0.22
N ARG A 182 15.77 0.03 -0.85
CA ARG A 182 16.32 1.39 -0.85
C ARG A 182 15.53 2.36 0.03
N ILE A 183 14.22 2.28 0.04
CA ILE A 183 13.38 3.10 0.92
C ILE A 183 13.68 2.78 2.39
N GLU A 184 13.88 1.51 2.72
CA GLU A 184 14.29 1.07 4.05
C GLU A 184 15.65 1.66 4.45
N GLN A 185 16.62 1.73 3.54
CA GLN A 185 17.89 2.43 3.79
C GLN A 185 17.69 3.93 4.04
N ILE A 186 16.82 4.58 3.28
CA ILE A 186 16.48 6.01 3.45
C ILE A 186 15.81 6.22 4.81
N ARG A 187 14.87 5.36 5.19
CA ARG A 187 14.23 5.36 6.52
C ARG A 187 15.25 5.18 7.64
N ALA A 188 16.16 4.21 7.52
CA ALA A 188 17.18 3.92 8.52
C ALA A 188 18.17 5.08 8.74
N ARG A 189 18.35 5.96 7.74
CA ARG A 189 19.12 7.21 7.86
C ARG A 189 18.35 8.34 8.56
N GLY A 190 17.10 8.11 8.95
CA GLY A 190 16.25 9.07 9.66
C GLY A 190 15.43 9.99 8.76
N ALA A 191 15.21 9.61 7.50
CA ALA A 191 14.30 10.32 6.61
C ALA A 191 12.84 10.14 7.05
N THR A 192 12.03 11.15 6.79
CA THR A 192 10.59 11.18 7.08
C THR A 192 9.84 10.67 5.86
N ILE A 193 8.87 9.77 6.03
CA ILE A 193 8.17 9.15 4.90
C ILE A 193 6.67 9.42 5.02
N LEU A 194 6.05 9.88 3.93
CA LEU A 194 4.60 9.92 3.77
C LEU A 194 4.20 8.80 2.82
N PHE A 195 3.45 7.83 3.32
CA PHE A 195 3.07 6.64 2.58
C PHE A 195 1.57 6.66 2.30
N VAL A 196 1.19 6.70 1.02
CA VAL A 196 -0.21 6.64 0.60
C VAL A 196 -0.44 5.28 -0.06
N SER A 197 -1.37 4.52 0.51
CA SER A 197 -1.72 3.19 0.04
C SER A 197 -3.18 2.89 0.33
N HIS A 198 -3.82 2.18 -0.60
CA HIS A 198 -5.13 1.58 -0.41
C HIS A 198 -5.07 0.27 0.41
N SER A 199 -3.89 -0.32 0.60
CA SER A 199 -3.71 -1.51 1.42
C SER A 199 -3.50 -1.13 2.88
N LEU A 200 -4.54 -1.34 3.69
CA LEU A 200 -4.46 -1.13 5.15
C LEU A 200 -3.38 -1.99 5.79
N GLU A 201 -3.15 -3.21 5.31
CA GLU A 201 -2.10 -4.08 5.82
C GLU A 201 -0.70 -3.52 5.55
N GLN A 202 -0.46 -2.91 4.38
CA GLN A 202 0.81 -2.21 4.12
C GLN A 202 0.99 -1.02 5.05
N VAL A 203 -0.07 -0.23 5.28
CA VAL A 203 -0.04 0.91 6.20
C VAL A 203 0.33 0.45 7.62
N LYS A 204 -0.32 -0.59 8.12
CA LYS A 204 -0.04 -1.17 9.45
C LYS A 204 1.40 -1.65 9.62
N ARG A 205 1.96 -2.25 8.57
CA ARG A 205 3.31 -2.86 8.62
C ARG A 205 4.42 -1.84 8.42
N PHE A 206 4.17 -0.82 7.61
CA PHE A 206 5.21 0.11 7.17
C PHE A 206 5.23 1.44 7.92
N CYS A 207 4.08 1.88 8.45
CA CYS A 207 3.90 3.19 9.09
C CYS A 207 3.85 3.05 10.61
N GLN A 208 4.35 4.06 11.34
CA GLN A 208 4.18 4.15 12.79
C GLN A 208 2.84 4.81 13.14
N THR A 209 2.44 5.82 12.37
CA THR A 209 1.16 6.51 12.52
C THR A 209 0.43 6.57 11.19
N ALA A 210 -0.87 6.85 11.23
CA ALA A 210 -1.66 7.07 10.03
C ALA A 210 -2.65 8.22 10.21
N LEU A 211 -2.87 8.93 9.11
CA LEU A 211 -3.82 10.02 8.93
C LEU A 211 -4.99 9.53 8.09
N TRP A 212 -6.19 9.50 8.68
CA TRP A 212 -7.42 9.24 7.95
C TRP A 212 -8.06 10.54 7.49
N LEU A 213 -8.13 10.72 6.18
CA LEU A 213 -8.86 11.80 5.52
C LEU A 213 -10.27 11.39 5.12
N GLU A 214 -11.23 12.28 5.37
CA GLU A 214 -12.61 12.16 4.91
C GLU A 214 -13.16 13.53 4.52
N GLY A 215 -13.70 13.66 3.30
CA GLY A 215 -14.32 14.90 2.83
C GLY A 215 -13.41 16.13 2.93
N GLY A 216 -12.09 15.94 2.73
CA GLY A 216 -11.10 17.01 2.86
C GLY A 216 -10.72 17.38 4.29
N LYS A 217 -11.15 16.62 5.31
CA LYS A 217 -10.83 16.84 6.73
C LYS A 217 -10.03 15.68 7.30
N VAL A 218 -9.22 15.98 8.32
CA VAL A 218 -8.63 14.94 9.17
C VAL A 218 -9.73 14.40 10.08
N LYS A 219 -10.09 13.14 9.89
CA LYS A 219 -11.05 12.45 10.74
C LYS A 219 -10.40 11.81 11.95
N LEU A 220 -9.23 11.20 11.74
CA LEU A 220 -8.47 10.55 12.79
C LEU A 220 -6.97 10.59 12.46
N HIS A 221 -6.14 10.74 13.47
CA HIS A 221 -4.68 10.68 13.38
C HIS A 221 -4.15 10.00 14.65
N GLY A 222 -3.27 9.01 14.50
CA GLY A 222 -2.73 8.24 15.61
C GLY A 222 -1.94 7.03 15.13
N GLU A 223 -1.77 6.04 16.01
CA GLU A 223 -1.07 4.78 15.70
C GLU A 223 -1.68 4.10 14.45
N ALA A 224 -0.83 3.62 13.56
CA ALA A 224 -1.22 3.17 12.22
C ALA A 224 -2.24 2.02 12.25
N SER A 225 -2.07 1.02 13.13
CA SER A 225 -3.04 -0.08 13.28
C SER A 225 -4.39 0.39 13.77
N PHE A 226 -4.42 1.18 14.84
CA PHE A 226 -5.66 1.71 15.39
C PHE A 226 -6.44 2.52 14.35
N VAL A 227 -5.76 3.40 13.61
CA VAL A 227 -6.41 4.24 12.60
C VAL A 227 -6.90 3.39 11.41
N ALA A 228 -6.10 2.43 10.96
CA ALA A 228 -6.48 1.51 9.88
C ALA A 228 -7.68 0.63 10.26
N ASP A 229 -7.73 0.13 11.50
CA ASP A 229 -8.86 -0.66 12.01
C ASP A 229 -10.13 0.18 12.10
N ARG A 230 -10.05 1.41 12.65
CA ARG A 230 -11.19 2.34 12.68
C ARG A 230 -11.71 2.73 11.31
N PHE A 231 -10.81 2.87 10.33
CA PHE A 231 -11.19 3.10 8.95
C PHE A 231 -11.90 1.87 8.37
N ARG A 232 -11.38 0.66 8.58
CA ARG A 232 -12.00 -0.60 8.15
C ARG A 232 -13.42 -0.75 8.73
N ASP A 233 -13.58 -0.58 10.03
CA ASP A 233 -14.88 -0.68 10.71
C ASP A 233 -15.90 0.29 10.12
N TYR A 234 -15.45 1.50 9.76
CA TYR A 234 -16.29 2.51 9.16
C TYR A 234 -16.71 2.18 7.72
N GLU A 235 -15.81 1.61 6.92
CA GLU A 235 -16.14 1.12 5.57
C GLU A 235 -17.15 -0.03 5.65
N LEU A 236 -16.92 -1.01 6.54
CA LEU A 236 -17.83 -2.15 6.74
C LEU A 236 -19.20 -1.72 7.30
N GLY A 237 -19.23 -0.73 8.19
CA GLY A 237 -20.48 -0.17 8.73
C GLY A 237 -21.31 0.63 7.73
N LYS A 238 -20.75 0.95 6.54
CA LYS A 238 -21.42 1.69 5.46
C LYS A 238 -21.73 0.83 4.24
N ASP A 239 -20.89 -0.17 3.97
CA ASP A 239 -21.00 -1.02 2.79
C ASP A 239 -21.38 -2.45 3.20
N LEU A 240 -22.67 -2.67 3.49
CA LEU A 240 -23.33 -3.98 3.32
C LEU A 240 -23.63 -4.25 1.83
N ALA A 241 -22.71 -3.85 0.94
CA ALA A 241 -22.78 -4.08 -0.49
C ALA A 241 -21.48 -4.77 -0.93
N VAL A 242 -21.60 -6.09 -0.98
CA VAL A 242 -20.68 -7.10 -1.53
C VAL A 242 -19.68 -6.54 -2.56
N ALA A 243 -18.39 -6.60 -2.22
CA ALA A 243 -17.31 -6.49 -3.20
C ALA A 243 -17.07 -7.86 -3.83
N GLN A 244 -17.74 -8.11 -4.96
CA GLN A 244 -17.32 -9.08 -5.95
C GLN A 244 -16.31 -8.39 -6.86
N ASP A 245 -15.11 -8.94 -6.94
CA ASP A 245 -14.30 -9.02 -8.16
C ASP A 245 -13.05 -9.85 -7.82
N ALA A 246 -13.14 -11.16 -8.04
CA ALA A 246 -11.97 -12.04 -8.09
C ALA A 246 -11.38 -11.92 -9.50
N GLU A 247 -10.28 -11.19 -9.64
CA GLU A 247 -9.51 -11.20 -10.90
C GLU A 247 -9.02 -12.64 -11.17
N VAL A 248 -9.34 -13.14 -12.36
CA VAL A 248 -8.93 -14.47 -12.82
C VAL A 248 -7.41 -14.51 -12.95
N ARG A 249 -6.75 -15.30 -12.11
CA ARG A 249 -5.30 -15.51 -12.13
C ARG A 249 -4.86 -16.10 -13.48
N GLN A 250 -3.99 -15.36 -14.19
CA GLN A 250 -3.10 -15.96 -15.19
C GLN A 250 -1.85 -16.47 -14.47
N ALA A 251 -1.45 -17.71 -14.73
CA ALA A 251 -0.21 -18.26 -14.17
C ALA A 251 0.97 -17.36 -14.59
N PRO A 252 1.82 -16.90 -13.65
CA PRO A 252 2.99 -16.09 -13.97
C PRO A 252 3.88 -16.82 -14.97
N ALA A 253 4.43 -16.10 -15.95
CA ALA A 253 5.39 -16.70 -16.89
C ALA A 253 6.60 -17.26 -16.13
N PRO A 254 7.14 -18.45 -16.48
CA PRO A 254 8.28 -19.04 -15.80
C PRO A 254 9.46 -18.07 -15.71
N GLY A 255 9.97 -17.82 -14.49
CA GLY A 255 11.10 -16.93 -14.23
C GLY A 255 10.77 -15.44 -14.07
N SER A 256 9.50 -15.04 -14.20
CA SER A 256 9.06 -13.65 -14.00
C SER A 256 9.02 -13.22 -12.53
N ILE A 257 8.82 -14.17 -11.61
CA ILE A 257 8.73 -13.92 -10.16
C ILE A 257 9.68 -14.83 -9.36
N PRO A 258 10.26 -14.34 -8.24
CA PRO A 258 11.26 -15.08 -7.46
C PRO A 258 10.76 -16.39 -6.83
N ALA A 259 9.48 -16.44 -6.44
CA ALA A 259 8.84 -17.62 -5.87
C ALA A 259 7.35 -17.64 -6.22
N HIS A 260 6.76 -18.83 -6.33
CA HIS A 260 5.34 -19.02 -6.66
C HIS A 260 4.72 -20.21 -5.93
N LEU A 261 3.40 -20.14 -5.73
CA LEU A 261 2.59 -21.21 -5.15
C LEU A 261 2.30 -22.27 -6.21
N GLU A 262 2.39 -23.54 -5.83
CA GLU A 262 2.09 -24.68 -6.71
C GLU A 262 0.72 -25.28 -6.37
N THR A 263 0.57 -25.75 -5.14
CA THR A 263 -0.63 -26.45 -4.70
C THR A 263 -1.00 -26.03 -3.29
N VAL A 264 -2.30 -25.85 -3.05
CA VAL A 264 -2.88 -25.68 -1.73
C VAL A 264 -3.94 -26.77 -1.56
N ALA A 265 -3.84 -27.54 -0.48
CA ALA A 265 -4.77 -28.62 -0.18
C ALA A 265 -5.21 -28.56 1.28
N LEU A 266 -6.47 -28.87 1.54
CA LEU A 266 -7.00 -29.02 2.89
C LEU A 266 -6.98 -30.49 3.30
N SER A 267 -6.78 -30.76 4.59
CA SER A 267 -6.94 -32.11 5.15
C SER A 267 -8.37 -32.63 5.04
N THR A 268 -9.36 -31.74 5.01
CA THR A 268 -10.78 -32.04 4.84
C THR A 268 -11.52 -30.81 4.30
N ASP A 269 -12.61 -31.02 3.58
CA ASP A 269 -13.55 -29.99 3.12
C ASP A 269 -14.76 -29.82 4.06
N MET A 270 -14.92 -30.72 5.03
CA MET A 270 -15.97 -30.67 6.04
C MET A 270 -15.42 -31.08 7.42
N LEU A 271 -15.78 -30.32 8.45
CA LEU A 271 -15.41 -30.60 9.84
C LEU A 271 -16.46 -30.07 10.82
N ALA A 272 -16.47 -30.63 12.04
CA ALA A 272 -17.20 -30.03 13.15
C ALA A 272 -16.36 -28.92 13.81
N PRO A 273 -16.98 -27.99 14.56
CA PRO A 273 -16.25 -27.07 15.43
C PRO A 273 -15.31 -27.82 16.37
N PHE A 274 -14.16 -27.21 16.63
CA PHE A 274 -13.07 -27.68 17.46
C PHE A 274 -12.27 -28.87 16.90
N GLU A 275 -12.66 -29.43 15.76
CA GLU A 275 -11.84 -30.39 15.02
C GLU A 275 -10.63 -29.69 14.36
N PRO A 276 -9.53 -30.43 14.11
CA PRO A 276 -8.36 -29.86 13.49
C PRO A 276 -8.56 -29.66 11.98
N LEU A 277 -7.96 -28.59 11.45
CA LEU A 277 -7.84 -28.35 10.01
C LEU A 277 -6.36 -28.13 9.67
N THR A 278 -5.86 -28.81 8.64
CA THR A 278 -4.52 -28.57 8.10
C THR A 278 -4.63 -28.01 6.69
N VAL A 279 -3.85 -26.95 6.42
CA VAL A 279 -3.65 -26.39 5.08
C VAL A 279 -2.23 -26.76 4.64
N ASP A 280 -2.13 -27.68 3.69
CA ASP A 280 -0.88 -28.09 3.06
C ASP A 280 -0.57 -27.22 1.85
N ILE A 281 0.62 -26.62 1.85
CA ILE A 281 1.01 -25.63 0.85
C ILE A 281 2.35 -26.04 0.26
N SER A 282 2.38 -26.16 -1.06
CA SER A 282 3.62 -26.36 -1.83
C SER A 282 3.95 -25.10 -2.59
N TYR A 283 5.23 -24.72 -2.60
CA TYR A 283 5.73 -23.57 -3.34
C TYR A 283 7.11 -23.84 -3.90
N THR A 284 7.45 -23.15 -4.99
CA THR A 284 8.77 -23.23 -5.62
C THR A 284 9.47 -21.89 -5.59
N VAL A 285 10.73 -21.91 -5.16
CA VAL A 285 11.65 -20.77 -5.23
C VAL A 285 12.52 -20.92 -6.47
N GLY A 286 12.44 -19.94 -7.37
CA GLY A 286 13.15 -19.93 -8.65
C GLY A 286 14.56 -19.34 -8.55
N ASP A 287 14.73 -18.31 -7.73
CA ASP A 287 16.02 -17.65 -7.49
C ASP A 287 16.89 -18.47 -6.50
N GLU A 288 18.20 -18.21 -6.40
CA GLU A 288 19.09 -18.96 -5.50
C GLU A 288 18.64 -18.90 -4.03
N VAL A 289 18.30 -17.69 -3.58
CA VAL A 289 17.72 -17.38 -2.27
C VAL A 289 16.77 -16.20 -2.44
N VAL A 290 15.62 -16.24 -1.75
CA VAL A 290 14.71 -15.09 -1.61
C VAL A 290 14.70 -14.63 -0.15
N ASP A 291 15.47 -13.60 0.16
CA ASP A 291 15.51 -13.03 1.50
C ASP A 291 14.15 -12.48 1.93
N GLY A 292 13.79 -12.69 3.19
CA GLY A 292 12.53 -12.19 3.76
C GLY A 292 11.27 -12.86 3.23
N LEU A 293 11.40 -13.97 2.49
CA LEU A 293 10.25 -14.76 2.02
C LEU A 293 9.38 -15.19 3.20
N LEU A 294 8.09 -14.94 3.07
CA LEU A 294 7.08 -15.29 4.06
C LEU A 294 5.82 -15.80 3.38
N LEU A 295 5.08 -16.63 4.11
CA LEU A 295 3.84 -17.25 3.68
C LEU A 295 2.72 -16.77 4.60
N GLY A 296 1.59 -16.40 4.01
CA GLY A 296 0.37 -16.06 4.71
C GLY A 296 -0.77 -17.00 4.32
N VAL A 297 -1.59 -17.36 5.30
CA VAL A 297 -2.85 -18.09 5.08
C VAL A 297 -3.95 -17.21 5.63
N ALA A 298 -5.03 -16.99 4.87
CA ALA A 298 -6.17 -16.22 5.33
C ALA A 298 -7.44 -17.05 5.22
N ILE A 299 -8.25 -17.03 6.28
CA ILE A 299 -9.60 -17.60 6.33
C ILE A 299 -10.59 -16.45 6.18
N LYS A 300 -11.47 -16.59 5.20
CA LYS A 300 -12.50 -15.61 4.86
C LYS A 300 -13.89 -16.24 4.87
N GLY A 301 -14.90 -15.44 5.17
CA GLY A 301 -16.30 -15.79 4.90
C GLY A 301 -16.59 -15.82 3.41
N MET A 302 -17.71 -16.45 3.02
CA MET A 302 -18.17 -16.46 1.61
C MET A 302 -18.57 -15.06 1.11
N ASP A 303 -18.83 -14.13 2.01
CA ASP A 303 -19.10 -12.71 1.77
C ASP A 303 -17.81 -11.87 1.60
N GLY A 304 -16.63 -12.51 1.70
CA GLY A 304 -15.33 -11.86 1.60
C GLY A 304 -14.82 -11.29 2.93
N LEU A 305 -15.55 -11.42 4.03
CA LEU A 305 -15.11 -10.96 5.34
C LEU A 305 -13.82 -11.67 5.75
N HIS A 306 -12.76 -10.90 6.04
CA HIS A 306 -11.50 -11.45 6.52
C HIS A 306 -11.62 -11.82 8.01
N ILE A 307 -11.70 -13.11 8.32
CA ILE A 307 -11.94 -13.61 9.67
C ILE A 307 -10.62 -13.73 10.44
N PHE A 308 -9.63 -14.41 9.87
CA PHE A 308 -8.33 -14.62 10.49
C PHE A 308 -7.27 -14.85 9.42
N GLY A 309 -6.03 -14.40 9.64
CA GLY A 309 -4.98 -14.62 8.66
C GLY A 309 -3.57 -14.44 9.20
N PRO A 310 -2.94 -15.51 9.74
CA PRO A 310 -1.57 -15.45 10.19
C PRO A 310 -0.59 -15.42 9.01
N ASN A 311 0.63 -15.00 9.30
CA ASN A 311 1.74 -15.20 8.37
C ASN A 311 3.01 -15.53 9.15
N THR A 312 3.92 -16.21 8.46
CA THR A 312 5.14 -16.74 9.06
C THR A 312 6.06 -15.65 9.61
N TYR A 313 6.01 -14.43 9.08
CA TYR A 313 6.78 -13.30 9.60
C TYR A 313 6.27 -12.81 10.96
N LEU A 314 4.96 -12.58 11.11
CA LEU A 314 4.37 -12.12 12.38
C LEU A 314 4.52 -13.18 13.49
N GLU A 315 4.44 -14.46 13.12
CA GLU A 315 4.57 -15.59 14.06
C GLU A 315 6.03 -16.06 14.24
N ARG A 316 6.99 -15.42 13.56
CA ARG A 316 8.43 -15.72 13.62
C ARG A 316 8.77 -17.18 13.25
N VAL A 317 8.00 -17.73 12.31
CA VAL A 317 8.26 -19.03 11.69
C VAL A 317 9.16 -18.84 10.48
N VAL A 318 10.28 -19.56 10.44
CA VAL A 318 11.20 -19.53 9.29
C VAL A 318 10.76 -20.61 8.29
N ILE A 319 10.56 -20.22 7.04
CA ILE A 319 10.27 -21.13 5.93
C ILE A 319 11.49 -21.23 5.00
N PRO A 320 11.68 -22.36 4.29
CA PRO A 320 12.75 -22.49 3.32
C PRO A 320 12.73 -21.39 2.26
N THR A 321 13.88 -20.76 2.01
CA THR A 321 14.04 -19.63 1.07
C THR A 321 14.98 -19.93 -0.08
N SER A 322 15.64 -21.09 -0.09
CA SER A 322 16.59 -21.50 -1.11
C SER A 322 15.88 -22.04 -2.35
N ARG A 323 16.55 -22.00 -3.51
CA ARG A 323 16.04 -22.58 -4.75
C ARG A 323 15.53 -24.01 -4.60
N GLY A 324 14.37 -24.29 -5.20
CA GLY A 324 13.74 -25.61 -5.20
C GLY A 324 12.29 -25.59 -4.74
N SER A 325 11.68 -26.77 -4.69
CA SER A 325 10.30 -26.98 -4.24
C SER A 325 10.26 -27.29 -2.75
N HIS A 326 9.35 -26.65 -2.05
CA HIS A 326 9.20 -26.71 -0.60
C HIS A 326 7.74 -26.92 -0.22
N ARG A 327 7.54 -27.45 0.99
CA ARG A 327 6.21 -27.69 1.56
C ARG A 327 6.13 -27.15 2.98
N VAL A 328 5.02 -26.50 3.28
CA VAL A 328 4.66 -25.99 4.61
C VAL A 328 3.24 -26.45 4.92
N SER A 329 3.02 -26.96 6.13
CA SER A 329 1.69 -27.32 6.62
C SER A 329 1.31 -26.35 7.73
N TYR A 330 0.22 -25.61 7.53
CA TYR A 330 -0.38 -24.75 8.55
C TYR A 330 -1.49 -25.52 9.27
N CYS A 331 -1.29 -25.82 10.55
CA CYS A 331 -2.18 -26.65 11.33
C CYS A 331 -2.97 -25.82 12.33
N ILE A 332 -4.29 -25.85 12.23
CA ILE A 332 -5.23 -25.32 13.22
C ILE A 332 -5.66 -26.50 14.08
N PRO A 333 -5.18 -26.63 15.32
CA PRO A 333 -5.46 -27.81 16.13
C PRO A 333 -6.92 -27.88 16.60
N SER A 334 -7.61 -26.74 16.66
CA SER A 334 -9.00 -26.66 17.06
C SER A 334 -9.70 -25.51 16.34
N MET A 335 -10.60 -25.84 15.41
CA MET A 335 -11.32 -24.86 14.61
C MET A 335 -12.42 -24.17 15.42
N THR A 336 -12.21 -22.94 15.86
CA THR A 336 -13.21 -22.20 16.65
C THR A 336 -14.29 -21.52 15.81
N LEU A 337 -14.30 -21.71 14.49
CA LEU A 337 -15.37 -21.18 13.64
C LEU A 337 -16.68 -21.95 13.87
N LEU A 338 -17.80 -21.22 13.80
CA LEU A 338 -19.14 -21.79 13.91
C LEU A 338 -19.66 -22.24 12.53
N THR A 339 -20.83 -22.88 12.51
CA THR A 339 -21.42 -23.47 11.31
C THR A 339 -21.49 -22.47 10.15
N GLY A 340 -20.94 -22.85 9.00
CA GLY A 340 -20.85 -22.00 7.82
C GLY A 340 -19.83 -22.51 6.81
N SER A 341 -19.82 -21.91 5.62
CA SER A 341 -18.79 -22.15 4.61
C SER A 341 -17.75 -21.04 4.65
N TYR A 342 -16.48 -21.43 4.51
CA TYR A 342 -15.33 -20.54 4.59
C TYR A 342 -14.36 -20.83 3.46
N ARG A 343 -13.57 -19.83 3.11
CA ARG A 343 -12.56 -19.90 2.05
C ARG A 343 -11.18 -19.72 2.64
N VAL A 344 -10.22 -20.41 2.05
CA VAL A 344 -8.80 -20.25 2.37
C VAL A 344 -8.12 -19.57 1.20
N ASP A 345 -7.48 -18.45 1.49
CA ASP A 345 -6.54 -17.79 0.59
C ASP A 345 -5.12 -18.06 1.09
N VAL A 346 -4.18 -18.14 0.15
CA VAL A 346 -2.75 -18.31 0.46
C VAL A 346 -1.94 -17.33 -0.35
N GLY A 347 -0.96 -16.67 0.28
CA GLY A 347 -0.07 -15.74 -0.40
C GLY A 347 1.40 -15.93 -0.01
N LEU A 348 2.28 -15.75 -0.98
CA LEU A 348 3.71 -15.60 -0.80
C LEU A 348 4.08 -14.13 -0.92
N PHE A 349 4.84 -13.66 0.05
CA PHE A 349 5.28 -12.27 0.10
C PHE A 349 6.75 -12.19 0.49
N THR A 350 7.33 -11.01 0.35
CA THR A 350 8.63 -10.67 0.92
C THR A 350 8.59 -9.27 1.54
N ASP A 351 9.71 -8.83 2.10
CA ASP A 351 9.91 -7.51 2.71
C ASP A 351 8.82 -7.18 3.74
N LYS A 352 8.65 -8.08 4.72
CA LYS A 352 7.62 -7.97 5.78
C LYS A 352 6.19 -7.97 5.24
N GLY A 353 6.01 -8.38 3.99
CA GLY A 353 4.75 -8.57 3.28
C GLY A 353 4.24 -7.32 2.57
N LEU A 354 5.16 -6.42 2.24
CA LEU A 354 4.87 -5.25 1.41
C LEU A 354 4.88 -5.59 -0.08
N VAL A 355 5.68 -6.58 -0.48
CA VAL A 355 5.75 -7.08 -1.85
C VAL A 355 5.06 -8.43 -1.92
N CYS A 356 3.99 -8.50 -2.71
CA CYS A 356 3.31 -9.75 -3.04
C CYS A 356 4.04 -10.44 -4.18
N LEU A 357 4.50 -11.67 -3.97
CA LEU A 357 5.16 -12.47 -5.01
C LEU A 357 4.14 -13.29 -5.79
N ASP A 358 3.23 -13.94 -5.08
CA ASP A 358 2.15 -14.74 -5.65
C ASP A 358 0.99 -14.86 -4.65
N TYR A 359 -0.24 -14.92 -5.14
CA TYR A 359 -1.44 -15.02 -4.31
C TYR A 359 -2.49 -15.92 -4.96
N LEU A 360 -3.00 -16.88 -4.19
CA LEU A 360 -4.13 -17.72 -4.54
C LEU A 360 -5.35 -17.29 -3.72
N SER A 361 -6.24 -16.54 -4.37
CA SER A 361 -7.59 -16.29 -3.85
C SER A 361 -8.46 -17.53 -4.03
N GLU A 362 -9.30 -17.82 -3.04
CA GLU A 362 -10.23 -18.94 -3.06
C GLU A 362 -9.53 -20.29 -3.32
N ALA A 363 -8.31 -20.44 -2.78
CA ALA A 363 -7.46 -21.60 -3.03
C ALA A 363 -8.14 -22.91 -2.63
N SER A 364 -8.97 -22.88 -1.58
CA SER A 364 -9.82 -24.00 -1.17
C SER A 364 -11.03 -23.49 -0.38
N VAL A 365 -12.05 -24.33 -0.27
CA VAL A 365 -13.28 -24.07 0.50
C VAL A 365 -13.46 -25.21 1.49
N PHE A 366 -13.90 -24.88 2.71
CA PHE A 366 -14.34 -25.87 3.69
C PHE A 366 -15.64 -25.44 4.37
N THR A 367 -16.38 -26.41 4.91
CA THR A 367 -17.63 -26.19 5.63
C THR A 367 -17.51 -26.68 7.06
N VAL A 368 -17.83 -25.82 8.01
CA VAL A 368 -18.03 -26.22 9.40
C VAL A 368 -19.49 -26.57 9.59
N ALA A 369 -19.77 -27.77 10.11
CA ALA A 369 -21.12 -28.25 10.33
C ALA A 369 -21.30 -28.83 11.73
N ALA A 370 -22.28 -28.32 12.47
CA ALA A 370 -22.71 -28.85 13.78
C ALA A 370 -24.18 -28.53 14.05
N PRO A 371 -24.83 -29.27 14.98
CA PRO A 371 -26.10 -28.85 15.57
C PRO A 371 -25.99 -27.44 16.14
N TYR A 372 -27.06 -26.65 16.08
CA TYR A 372 -27.05 -25.28 16.58
C TYR A 372 -26.82 -25.25 18.10
N PHE A 373 -25.68 -24.71 18.53
CA PHE A 373 -25.27 -24.66 19.95
C PHE A 373 -24.73 -23.28 20.39
N SER A 374 -24.45 -22.39 19.43
CA SER A 374 -23.89 -21.06 19.67
C SER A 374 -24.22 -20.14 18.51
N GLU A 375 -24.15 -18.83 18.76
CA GLU A 375 -24.39 -17.77 17.79
C GLU A 375 -23.11 -17.08 17.33
N GLY A 376 -23.10 -16.56 16.09
CA GLY A 376 -22.00 -15.78 15.51
C GLY A 376 -21.10 -16.56 14.52
N VAL A 377 -19.91 -16.01 14.26
CA VAL A 377 -18.92 -16.59 13.32
C VAL A 377 -17.81 -17.37 14.03
N VAL A 378 -17.42 -16.93 15.23
CA VAL A 378 -16.32 -17.50 16.01
C VAL A 378 -16.81 -17.81 17.42
N TYR A 379 -16.50 -19.00 17.91
CA TYR A 379 -16.67 -19.38 19.30
C TYR A 379 -15.53 -18.81 20.15
N ILE A 380 -15.89 -18.03 21.17
CA ILE A 380 -14.94 -17.51 22.16
C ILE A 380 -15.16 -18.28 23.48
N PRO A 381 -14.12 -18.92 24.06
CA PRO A 381 -14.23 -19.56 25.37
C PRO A 381 -14.70 -18.56 26.44
N HIS A 382 -15.76 -18.92 27.17
CA HIS A 382 -16.36 -18.07 28.19
C HIS A 382 -16.95 -18.90 29.33
N GLU A 383 -17.19 -18.25 30.47
CA GLU A 383 -17.87 -18.82 31.63
C GLU A 383 -19.00 -17.90 32.10
N TRP A 384 -20.10 -18.49 32.57
CA TRP A 384 -21.19 -17.76 33.23
C TRP A 384 -21.09 -17.95 34.74
N LYS A 385 -20.98 -16.85 35.49
CA LYS A 385 -21.06 -16.86 36.94
C LYS A 385 -22.41 -16.28 37.34
N VAL A 386 -23.30 -17.15 37.84
CA VAL A 386 -24.59 -16.75 38.38
C VAL A 386 -24.41 -16.50 39.87
N HIS A 387 -24.66 -15.27 40.29
CA HIS A 387 -24.67 -14.90 41.71
C HIS A 387 -26.11 -15.04 42.21
N ASP A 388 -26.32 -15.93 43.17
CA ASP A 388 -27.63 -16.09 43.82
C ASP A 388 -27.89 -14.85 44.71
N PRO A 389 -28.97 -14.09 44.48
CA PRO A 389 -29.29 -12.92 45.31
C PRO A 389 -29.55 -13.28 46.78
N ASP A 390 -29.86 -14.54 47.10
CA ASP A 390 -30.19 -14.99 48.46
C ASP A 390 -29.03 -15.69 49.21
N ALA A 391 -27.84 -15.75 48.61
CA ALA A 391 -26.64 -16.28 49.25
C ALA A 391 -25.84 -15.15 49.94
N ALA A 392 -26.36 -14.65 51.06
CA ALA A 392 -25.65 -13.79 52.02
C ALA A 392 -25.47 -14.49 53.36
#